data_AF-A0A0K8WB56-F1
#
_entry.id   AF-A0A0K8WB56-F1
#
_cell.length_a   1.000
_cell.length_b   1.000
_cell.length_c   1.000
_cell.angle_alpha   90.00
_cell.angle_beta   90.00
_cell.angle_gamma   90.00
#
_symmetry.space_group_name_H-M   'P 1'
#
loop_
_entity.id
_entity.type
_entity.pdbx_description
1 polymer ?
#
loop_
_entity_poly.entity_id
_entity_poly.type
_entity_poly.pdbx_seq_one_letter_code
_entity_poly.pdbx_strand_id
1 'polypeptide(L)'
;MDCSATKPKHDRTTHEQLEAYVLFCQAHPEVGTGKNCPKTPQQMKELWQQLADKLNSCRGPIRSTAKWKETLGVWKSQLRTRSRRLKINERLTGGGQSSKQMTDFEEMALSTFGSAAVDGIQNVQSLGLTPIEQTVE
;
A
#
# COMPACT_ATOMS: atom_id res chain seq x y z
N MET A 1 -33.56 -21.07 16.96
CA MET A 1 -32.31 -20.55 17.57
C MET A 1 -31.32 -20.37 16.43
N ASP A 2 -31.17 -19.14 15.93
CA ASP A 2 -30.30 -18.83 14.80
C ASP A 2 -28.83 -18.80 15.23
N CYS A 3 -28.07 -19.82 14.81
CA CYS A 3 -26.61 -19.85 14.94
C CYS A 3 -26.00 -18.87 13.95
N SER A 4 -25.80 -17.62 14.39
CA SER A 4 -25.03 -16.63 13.64
C SER A 4 -23.55 -17.05 13.59
N ALA A 5 -23.17 -17.74 12.51
CA ALA A 5 -21.79 -18.07 12.21
C ALA A 5 -21.00 -16.79 11.91
N THR A 6 -20.32 -16.25 12.92
CA THR A 6 -19.37 -15.14 12.71
C THR A 6 -18.21 -15.64 11.85
N LYS A 7 -18.01 -15.03 10.68
CA LYS A 7 -16.88 -15.31 9.79
C LYS A 7 -15.56 -15.27 10.59
N PRO A 8 -14.62 -16.20 10.36
CA PRO A 8 -13.36 -16.22 11.10
C PRO A 8 -12.64 -14.88 10.93
N LYS A 9 -12.26 -14.25 12.03
CA LYS A 9 -11.42 -13.04 12.02
C LYS A 9 -10.17 -13.39 11.22
N HIS A 10 -9.94 -12.70 10.10
CA HIS A 10 -8.70 -12.86 9.35
C HIS A 10 -7.53 -12.55 10.29
N ASP A 11 -6.63 -13.52 10.48
CA ASP A 11 -5.40 -13.31 11.23
C ASP A 11 -4.66 -12.11 10.67
N ARG A 12 -4.22 -11.22 11.55
CA ARG A 12 -3.50 -10.00 11.18
C ARG A 12 -2.09 -10.35 10.75
N THR A 13 -1.62 -9.72 9.67
CA THR A 13 -0.20 -9.78 9.31
C THR A 13 0.64 -9.27 10.48
N THR A 14 1.65 -10.04 10.87
CA THR A 14 2.50 -9.70 12.01
C THR A 14 3.53 -8.64 11.64
N HIS A 15 4.13 -8.01 12.64
CA HIS A 15 5.19 -7.03 12.42
C HIS A 15 6.39 -7.66 11.72
N GLU A 16 6.80 -8.86 12.16
CA GLU A 16 7.88 -9.66 11.56
C GLU A 16 7.66 -9.91 10.06
N GLN A 17 6.42 -10.24 9.66
CA GLN A 17 6.07 -10.40 8.24
C GLN A 17 6.15 -9.08 7.46
N LEU A 18 5.77 -7.95 8.08
CA LEU A 18 5.89 -6.64 7.44
C LEU A 18 7.36 -6.20 7.29
N GLU A 19 8.20 -6.47 8.28
CA GLU A 19 9.65 -6.24 8.19
C GLU A 19 10.28 -7.09 7.08
N ALA A 20 9.98 -8.39 7.05
CA ALA A 20 10.45 -9.28 6.00
C ALA A 20 10.01 -8.82 4.60
N TYR A 21 8.80 -8.28 4.48
CA TYR A 21 8.31 -7.68 3.25
C TYR A 21 9.09 -6.43 2.84
N VAL A 22 9.30 -5.49 3.77
CA VAL A 22 10.04 -4.24 3.49
C VAL A 22 11.48 -4.55 3.07
N LEU A 23 12.18 -5.41 3.81
CA LEU A 23 13.53 -5.87 3.47
C LEU A 23 13.59 -6.55 2.09
N PHE A 24 12.59 -7.38 1.76
CA PHE A 24 12.50 -7.99 0.45
C PHE A 24 12.33 -6.95 -0.66
N CYS A 25 11.50 -5.92 -0.45
CA CYS A 25 11.34 -4.83 -1.43
C CYS A 25 12.55 -3.91 -1.56
N GLN A 26 13.41 -3.81 -0.54
CA GLN A 26 14.69 -3.11 -0.66
C GLN A 26 15.65 -3.87 -1.58
N ALA A 27 15.69 -5.21 -1.47
CA ALA A 27 16.49 -6.06 -2.36
C ALA A 27 15.88 -6.23 -3.76
N HIS A 28 14.54 -6.17 -3.85
CA HIS A 28 13.76 -6.34 -5.07
C HIS A 28 12.76 -5.18 -5.28
N PRO A 29 13.23 -3.98 -5.66
CA PRO A 29 12.38 -2.79 -5.86
C PRO A 29 11.21 -3.03 -6.81
N GLU A 30 11.34 -3.98 -7.74
CA GLU A 30 10.30 -4.43 -8.67
C GLU A 30 9.01 -4.89 -8.01
N VAL A 31 9.10 -5.47 -6.81
CA VAL A 31 7.95 -5.99 -6.06
C VAL A 31 7.26 -4.86 -5.28
N GLY A 32 8.04 -3.87 -4.83
CA GLY A 32 7.56 -2.76 -4.00
C GLY A 32 6.90 -1.64 -4.80
N THR A 33 7.53 -1.24 -5.91
CA THR A 33 7.26 0.02 -6.61
C THR A 33 6.31 -0.10 -7.79
N GLY A 34 6.18 -1.30 -8.39
CA GLY A 34 5.30 -1.53 -9.54
C GLY A 34 5.65 -0.73 -10.81
N LYS A 35 6.84 -0.11 -10.85
CA LYS A 35 7.34 0.61 -12.04
C LYS A 35 7.81 -0.37 -13.11
N ASN A 36 8.02 0.13 -14.33
CA ASN A 36 8.53 -0.61 -15.49
C ASN A 36 9.82 -1.36 -15.15
N CYS A 37 9.67 -2.60 -14.74
CA CYS A 37 10.77 -3.52 -14.51
C CYS A 37 11.01 -4.31 -15.78
N PRO A 38 12.27 -4.54 -16.17
CA PRO A 38 12.61 -5.37 -17.33
C PRO A 38 12.29 -6.86 -17.10
N LYS A 39 11.60 -7.21 -16.00
CA LYS A 39 11.28 -8.60 -15.65
C LYS A 39 10.06 -9.10 -16.41
N THR A 40 10.18 -10.32 -16.91
CA THR A 40 9.05 -11.00 -17.55
C THR A 40 7.95 -11.30 -16.53
N PRO A 41 6.69 -11.50 -16.97
CA PRO A 41 5.61 -11.92 -16.08
C PRO A 41 5.93 -13.18 -15.26
N GLN A 42 6.70 -14.10 -15.85
CA GLN A 42 7.16 -15.32 -15.17
C GLN A 42 8.15 -15.02 -14.04
N GLN A 43 9.15 -14.17 -14.29
CA GLN A 43 10.10 -13.74 -13.26
C GLN A 43 9.40 -12.99 -12.12
N MET A 44 8.39 -12.17 -12.44
CA MET A 44 7.57 -11.52 -11.43
C MET A 44 6.75 -12.53 -10.62
N LYS A 45 6.17 -13.54 -11.27
CA LYS A 45 5.45 -14.62 -10.58
C LYS A 45 6.35 -15.34 -9.59
N GLU A 46 7.57 -15.67 -9.99
CA GLU A 46 8.56 -16.36 -9.16
C GLU A 46 9.01 -15.52 -7.97
N LEU A 47 9.31 -14.23 -8.17
CA LEU A 47 9.63 -13.32 -7.06
C LEU A 47 8.51 -13.20 -6.04
N TRP A 48 7.27 -13.11 -6.52
CA TRP A 48 6.10 -13.08 -5.64
C TRP A 48 5.91 -14.40 -4.89
N GLN A 49 6.26 -15.54 -5.50
CA GLN A 49 6.24 -16.83 -4.83
C GLN A 49 7.32 -16.91 -3.74
N GLN A 50 8.56 -16.52 -4.05
CA GLN A 50 9.65 -16.47 -3.06
C GLN A 50 9.32 -15.57 -1.87
N LEU A 51 8.69 -14.41 -2.13
CA LEU A 51 8.21 -13.54 -1.07
C LEU A 51 7.13 -14.23 -0.23
N ALA A 52 6.14 -14.88 -0.85
CA ALA A 52 5.08 -15.58 -0.13
C ALA A 52 5.65 -16.68 0.79
N ASP A 53 6.61 -17.47 0.28
CA ASP A 53 7.26 -18.53 1.04
C ASP A 53 8.03 -17.96 2.23
N LYS A 54 8.76 -16.85 2.04
CA LYS A 54 9.45 -16.12 3.11
C LYS A 54 8.50 -15.57 4.17
N LEU A 55 7.34 -15.05 3.78
CA LEU A 55 6.35 -14.54 4.74
C LEU A 55 5.64 -15.65 5.50
N ASN A 56 5.43 -16.80 4.86
CA ASN A 56 4.82 -17.97 5.46
C ASN A 56 5.77 -18.71 6.42
N SER A 57 7.09 -18.51 6.31
CA SER A 57 8.06 -19.04 7.27
C SER A 57 8.22 -18.19 8.54
N CYS A 58 7.84 -16.90 8.49
CA CYS A 58 7.74 -16.05 9.67
C CYS A 58 6.57 -16.46 10.57
N ARG A 59 6.63 -16.07 11.85
CA ARG A 59 5.50 -16.28 12.76
C ARG A 59 4.29 -15.44 12.34
N GLY A 60 3.17 -16.10 12.04
CA GLY A 60 1.94 -15.40 11.65
C GLY A 60 1.03 -16.18 10.70
N PRO A 61 0.09 -15.49 10.04
CA PRO A 61 -0.79 -16.08 9.04
C PRO A 61 -0.02 -16.60 7.82
N ILE A 62 -0.38 -17.80 7.38
CA ILE A 62 0.07 -18.39 6.12
C ILE A 62 -0.95 -18.04 5.03
N ARG A 63 -0.47 -17.55 3.88
CA ARG A 63 -1.34 -17.13 2.79
C ARG A 63 -0.78 -17.53 1.43
N SER A 64 -1.68 -17.63 0.45
CA SER A 64 -1.29 -17.78 -0.95
C SER A 64 -0.65 -16.48 -1.48
N THR A 65 0.15 -16.62 -2.53
CA THR A 65 0.78 -15.49 -3.23
C THR A 65 -0.24 -14.42 -3.66
N ALA A 66 -1.41 -14.82 -4.15
CA ALA A 66 -2.49 -13.88 -4.51
C ALA A 66 -3.00 -13.10 -3.30
N LYS A 67 -3.24 -13.79 -2.17
CA LYS A 67 -3.73 -13.16 -0.95
C LYS A 67 -2.68 -12.25 -0.30
N TRP A 68 -1.39 -12.59 -0.43
CA TRP A 68 -0.30 -11.72 -0.01
C TRP A 68 -0.27 -10.41 -0.82
N LYS A 69 -0.41 -10.48 -2.14
CA LYS A 69 -0.50 -9.28 -3.00
C LYS A 69 -1.61 -8.34 -2.55
N GLU A 70 -2.82 -8.87 -2.30
CA GLU A 70 -3.95 -8.08 -1.78
C GLU A 70 -3.62 -7.46 -0.42
N THR A 71 -3.19 -8.30 0.52
CA THR A 71 -2.97 -7.91 1.93
C THR A 71 -1.90 -6.82 2.04
N LEU A 72 -0.78 -6.99 1.34
CA LEU A 72 0.31 -6.02 1.31
C LEU A 72 -0.07 -4.77 0.52
N GLY A 73 -0.90 -4.91 -0.52
CA GLY A 73 -1.48 -3.77 -1.25
C GLY A 73 -2.34 -2.87 -0.34
N VAL A 74 -3.23 -3.48 0.45
CA VAL A 74 -4.06 -2.78 1.44
C VAL A 74 -3.18 -2.09 2.49
N TRP A 75 -2.21 -2.82 3.05
CA TRP A 75 -1.30 -2.26 4.06
C TRP A 75 -0.50 -1.05 3.52
N LYS A 76 0.05 -1.12 2.29
CA LYS A 76 0.72 0.02 1.65
C LYS A 76 -0.21 1.22 1.49
N SER A 77 -1.48 0.99 1.10
CA SER A 77 -2.47 2.07 0.95
C SER A 77 -2.77 2.75 2.30
N GLN A 78 -2.94 1.95 3.36
CA GLN A 78 -3.15 2.44 4.73
C GLN A 78 -1.94 3.26 5.22
N LEU A 79 -0.73 2.74 5.01
CA LEU A 79 0.52 3.41 5.37
C LEU A 79 0.64 4.80 4.71
N ARG A 80 0.40 4.88 3.39
CA ARG A 80 0.42 6.16 2.66
C ARG A 80 -0.68 7.11 3.13
N THR A 81 -1.88 6.61 3.37
CA THR A 81 -3.01 7.41 3.86
C THR A 81 -2.72 8.00 5.24
N ARG A 82 -2.13 7.21 6.13
CA ARG A 82 -1.67 7.67 7.45
C ARG A 82 -0.64 8.79 7.30
N SER A 83 0.37 8.60 6.47
CA SER A 83 1.41 9.62 6.21
C SER A 83 0.83 10.94 5.69
N ARG A 84 -0.08 10.88 4.70
CA ARG A 84 -0.75 12.08 4.17
C ARG A 84 -1.54 12.83 5.25
N ARG A 85 -2.30 12.10 6.07
CA ARG A 85 -3.11 12.70 7.15
C ARG A 85 -2.23 13.41 8.18
N LEU A 86 -1.10 12.81 8.55
CA LEU A 86 -0.15 13.42 9.47
C LEU A 86 0.43 14.72 8.90
N LYS A 87 0.89 14.69 7.63
CA LYS A 87 1.42 15.89 6.95
C LYS A 87 0.38 17.01 6.84
N ILE A 88 -0.89 16.69 6.62
CA ILE A 88 -1.98 17.68 6.58
C ILE A 88 -2.21 18.27 7.98
N ASN A 89 -2.27 17.44 9.02
CA ASN A 89 -2.46 17.90 10.40
C ASN A 89 -1.32 18.80 10.88
N GLU A 90 -0.07 18.48 10.51
CA GLU A 90 1.11 19.31 10.80
C GLU A 90 1.01 20.70 10.15
N ARG A 91 0.43 20.80 8.95
CA ARG A 91 0.26 22.08 8.24
C ARG A 91 -0.90 22.92 8.76
N LEU A 92 -1.95 22.31 9.28
CA LEU A 92 -3.20 22.99 9.64
C LEU A 92 -3.30 23.44 11.10
N THR A 93 -2.41 23.00 11.99
CA THR A 93 -2.53 23.30 13.43
C THR A 93 -1.67 24.49 13.85
N GLY A 94 -2.34 25.59 14.21
CA GLY A 94 -1.78 26.72 14.97
C GLY A 94 -1.64 26.39 16.46
N GLY A 95 -0.98 25.29 16.80
CA GLY A 95 -0.73 24.84 18.18
C GLY A 95 -1.60 23.65 18.61
N GLY A 96 -1.05 22.43 18.52
CA GLY A 96 -1.63 21.24 19.16
C GLY A 96 -1.27 19.92 18.46
N GLN A 97 -0.11 19.35 18.76
CA GLN A 97 0.24 17.98 18.33
C GLN A 97 -0.57 16.96 19.16
N SER A 98 -1.58 16.32 18.56
CA SER A 98 -2.28 15.19 19.21
C SER A 98 -2.25 13.87 18.42
N SER A 99 -1.74 13.85 17.18
CA SER A 99 -1.64 12.61 16.41
C SER A 99 -0.30 11.91 16.63
N LYS A 100 -0.34 10.62 17.01
CA LYS A 100 0.84 9.74 17.09
C LYS A 100 1.63 9.80 15.79
N GLN A 101 2.87 10.26 15.87
CA GLN A 101 3.80 10.36 14.76
C GLN A 101 4.00 9.00 14.07
N MET A 102 4.54 9.04 12.85
CA MET A 102 4.98 7.81 12.18
C MET A 102 6.12 7.17 12.98
N THR A 103 6.18 5.84 12.97
CA THR A 103 7.34 5.13 13.53
C THR A 103 8.47 5.07 12.50
N ASP A 104 9.71 4.89 12.97
CA ASP A 104 10.88 4.72 12.11
C ASP A 104 10.68 3.60 11.06
N PHE A 105 10.01 2.52 11.45
CA PHE A 105 9.63 1.44 10.55
C PHE A 105 8.65 1.90 9.46
N GLU A 106 7.62 2.67 9.82
CA GLU A 106 6.66 3.22 8.87
C GLU A 106 7.36 4.15 7.86
N GLU A 107 8.32 4.95 8.33
CA GLU A 107 9.11 5.87 7.50
C GLU A 107 10.02 5.13 6.53
N MET A 108 10.75 4.12 7.02
CA MET A 108 11.57 3.23 6.21
C MET A 108 10.74 2.52 5.15
N ALA A 109 9.56 2.01 5.52
CA ALA A 109 8.64 1.37 4.59
C ALA A 109 8.16 2.33 3.48
N LEU A 110 7.79 3.58 3.84
CA LEU A 110 7.42 4.59 2.84
C LEU A 110 8.55 4.92 1.88
N SER A 111 9.77 5.08 2.40
CA SER A 111 10.96 5.30 1.58
C SER A 111 11.16 4.16 0.58
N THR A 112 11.01 2.92 1.05
CA THR A 112 11.18 1.70 0.25
C THR A 112 10.20 1.62 -0.93
N PHE A 113 8.94 2.03 -0.75
CA PHE A 113 7.94 1.94 -1.81
C PHE A 113 7.94 3.14 -2.78
N GLY A 114 8.68 4.19 -2.45
CA GLY A 114 8.70 5.46 -3.19
C GLY A 114 7.40 6.27 -3.05
N SER A 115 7.52 7.59 -3.18
CA SER A 115 6.40 8.54 -3.04
C SER A 115 5.40 8.49 -4.22
N ALA A 116 5.66 7.73 -5.28
CA ALA A 116 4.94 7.84 -6.56
C ALA A 116 3.49 7.31 -6.56
N ALA A 117 2.98 6.85 -5.43
CA ALA A 117 1.54 6.57 -5.24
C ALA A 117 0.96 7.35 -4.05
N VAL A 118 1.70 8.33 -3.53
CA VAL A 118 1.20 9.35 -2.62
C VAL A 118 0.55 10.48 -3.41
N ASP A 119 1.11 10.81 -4.57
CA ASP A 119 0.52 11.72 -5.55
C ASP A 119 -0.19 10.85 -6.61
N GLY A 120 -1.51 10.69 -6.48
CA GLY A 120 -2.30 10.31 -7.65
C GLY A 120 -1.95 11.28 -8.77
N ILE A 121 -1.79 10.76 -10.00
CA ILE A 121 -1.44 11.50 -11.23
C ILE A 121 -1.80 12.99 -11.09
N GLN A 122 -0.81 13.81 -10.72
CA GLN A 122 -1.05 15.23 -10.42
C GLN A 122 -1.19 16.06 -11.70
N ASN A 123 -1.36 15.39 -12.85
CA ASN A 123 -1.48 15.97 -14.17
C ASN A 123 -2.48 15.20 -15.04
N VAL A 124 -3.63 14.82 -14.48
CA VAL A 124 -4.83 14.79 -15.31
C VAL A 124 -5.30 16.24 -15.35
N GLN A 125 -4.91 16.97 -16.40
CA GLN A 125 -5.73 18.10 -16.83
C GLN A 125 -7.15 17.56 -16.94
N SER A 126 -8.07 18.06 -16.10
CA SER A 126 -9.48 17.85 -16.33
C SER A 126 -9.75 18.38 -17.73
N LEU A 127 -10.00 17.50 -18.70
CA LEU A 127 -10.68 17.89 -19.91
C LEU A 127 -12.10 18.27 -19.48
N GLY A 128 -12.22 19.52 -19.01
CA GLY A 128 -13.48 20.15 -18.77
C GLY A 128 -14.24 20.06 -20.08
N LEU A 129 -15.35 19.34 -20.02
CA LEU A 129 -16.38 19.37 -21.05
C LEU A 129 -16.69 20.85 -21.29
N THR A 130 -16.27 21.38 -22.43
CA THR A 130 -16.71 22.71 -22.86
C THR A 130 -18.23 22.65 -22.98
N PRO A 131 -18.97 23.58 -22.36
CA PRO A 131 -20.42 23.66 -22.55
C PRO A 131 -20.71 23.77 -24.04
N ILE A 132 -21.53 22.86 -24.54
CA ILE A 132 -22.14 22.96 -25.87
C ILE A 132 -23.17 24.08 -25.73
N GLU A 133 -22.82 25.29 -26.15
CA GLU A 133 -23.83 26.35 -26.36
C GLU A 133 -24.69 25.94 -27.56
N GLN A 134 -25.86 25.36 -27.27
CA GLN A 134 -26.99 25.39 -28.17
C GLN A 134 -27.79 26.68 -27.91
N THR A 135 -27.87 27.54 -28.93
CA THR A 135 -28.96 28.51 -29.16
C THR A 135 -28.88 28.79 -30.67
N VAL A 136 -29.61 28.08 -31.54
CA VAL A 136 -31.02 28.31 -31.96
C VAL A 136 -31.37 29.80 -32.09
N GLU A 137 -31.13 30.38 -33.27
CA GLU A 137 -32.13 30.90 -34.22
C GLU A 137 -31.51 31.04 -35.62
#